data_AF-A0A529XDU3-F1
#
_entry.id   AF-A0A529XDU3-F1
#
_cell.length_a   1.000
_cell.length_b   1.000
_cell.length_c   1.000
_cell.angle_alpha   90.00
_cell.angle_beta   90.00
_cell.angle_gamma   90.00
#
_symmetry.space_group_name_H-M   'P 1'
#
loop_
_entity.id
_entity.type
_entity.pdbx_description
1 polymer ?
#
loop_
_entity_poly.entity_id
_entity_poly.type
_entity_poly.pdbx_seq_one_letter_code
_entity_poly.pdbx_strand_id
1 'polypeptide(L)'
;MAQVAAEAPVAKRQQFRAFNVAARFAPVLFLVVLMIGFSILEPRFLTPLNLFNVLRQVSIYGLLAIGMTFVILTAGIDLSIGSILALAGLVAAVVAKGGLDNRFSVGDGSAAMGYG
;
A
#
# COMPACT_ATOMS: atom_id res chain seq x y z
N MET A 1 36.14 -44.84 39.79
CA MET A 1 36.06 -43.38 40.00
C MET A 1 35.89 -42.74 38.64
N ALA A 2 34.70 -42.80 38.02
CA ALA A 2 33.55 -41.93 38.24
C ALA A 2 33.91 -40.44 38.05
N GLN A 3 33.74 -39.92 36.83
CA GLN A 3 32.94 -38.71 36.50
C GLN A 3 33.22 -38.28 35.05
N VAL A 4 32.36 -38.72 34.13
CA VAL A 4 32.07 -37.99 32.89
C VAL A 4 30.62 -37.55 33.00
N ALA A 5 30.42 -36.33 33.47
CA ALA A 5 29.17 -35.57 33.45
C ALA A 5 29.61 -34.12 33.15
N ALA A 6 29.03 -33.35 32.24
CA ALA A 6 27.63 -33.29 31.84
C ALA A 6 27.49 -32.87 30.37
N GLU A 7 26.44 -33.34 29.71
CA GLU A 7 25.95 -32.75 28.45
C GLU A 7 25.54 -31.29 28.71
N ALA A 8 26.09 -30.36 27.93
CA ALA A 8 25.64 -28.97 27.94
C ALA A 8 24.31 -28.83 27.18
N PRO A 9 23.34 -28.05 27.69
CA PRO A 9 22.02 -27.97 27.09
C PRO A 9 22.06 -27.10 25.83
N VAL A 10 21.84 -27.71 24.66
CA VAL A 10 21.60 -26.98 23.39
C VAL A 10 20.14 -26.51 23.35
N ALA A 11 19.78 -25.53 24.18
CA ALA A 11 18.41 -25.01 24.27
C ALA A 11 18.37 -23.49 24.01
N LYS A 12 18.69 -23.05 22.78
CA LYS A 12 18.44 -21.67 22.33
C LYS A 12 18.06 -21.54 20.84
N ARG A 13 17.66 -22.64 20.20
CA ARG A 13 17.36 -22.69 18.76
C ARG A 13 15.88 -22.42 18.40
N GLN A 14 14.96 -22.46 19.37
CA GLN A 14 13.52 -22.35 19.11
C GLN A 14 13.01 -20.90 18.99
N GLN A 15 13.45 -19.98 19.86
CA GLN A 15 12.99 -18.57 19.81
C GLN A 15 13.40 -17.88 18.51
N PHE A 16 14.63 -18.11 18.02
CA PHE A 16 15.08 -17.60 16.73
C PHE A 16 14.30 -18.20 15.54
N ARG A 17 13.81 -19.45 15.64
CA ARG A 17 13.03 -20.08 14.58
C ARG A 17 11.62 -19.51 14.47
N ALA A 18 10.92 -19.34 15.60
CA ALA A 18 9.58 -18.78 15.59
C ALA A 18 9.58 -17.32 15.10
N PHE A 19 10.57 -16.52 15.53
CA PHE A 19 10.74 -15.15 15.06
C PHE A 19 11.04 -15.08 13.56
N ASN A 20 11.91 -15.94 13.04
CA ASN A 20 12.24 -15.95 11.60
C ASN A 20 11.05 -16.41 10.73
N VAL A 21 10.21 -17.31 11.24
CA VAL A 21 8.98 -17.72 10.54
C VAL A 21 7.96 -16.58 10.54
N ALA A 22 7.73 -15.94 11.69
CA ALA A 22 6.83 -14.80 11.79
C ALA A 22 7.30 -13.61 10.92
N ALA A 23 8.60 -13.33 10.88
CA ALA A 23 9.19 -12.29 10.06
C ALA A 23 8.98 -12.54 8.55
N ARG A 24 9.03 -13.80 8.11
CA ARG A 24 8.76 -14.17 6.70
C ARG A 24 7.31 -13.89 6.31
N PHE A 25 6.36 -14.07 7.23
CA PHE A 25 4.94 -13.82 7.00
C PHE A 25 4.48 -12.46 7.54
N ALA A 26 5.40 -11.59 7.95
CA ALA A 26 5.10 -10.31 8.56
C ALA A 26 4.10 -9.45 7.75
N PRO A 27 4.18 -9.36 6.41
CA PRO A 27 3.20 -8.58 5.64
C PRO A 27 1.77 -9.13 5.75
N VAL A 28 1.63 -10.46 5.73
CA VAL A 28 0.32 -11.13 5.85
C VAL A 28 -0.21 -11.01 7.27
N LEU A 29 0.64 -11.23 8.27
CA LEU A 29 0.32 -11.04 9.69
C LEU A 29 -0.14 -9.60 9.96
N PHE A 30 0.60 -8.62 9.43
CA PHE A 30 0.25 -7.21 9.54
C PHE A 30 -1.08 -6.89 8.86
N LEU A 31 -1.34 -7.43 7.67
CA LEU A 31 -2.64 -7.30 6.99
C LEU A 31 -3.79 -7.83 7.85
N VAL A 32 -3.64 -9.02 8.44
CA VAL A 32 -4.66 -9.62 9.31
C VAL A 32 -4.92 -8.74 10.54
N VAL A 33 -3.86 -8.23 11.17
CA VAL A 33 -3.99 -7.32 12.32
C VAL A 33 -4.73 -6.04 11.92
N LEU A 34 -4.41 -5.45 10.75
CA LEU A 34 -5.13 -4.28 10.24
C LEU A 34 -6.60 -4.59 9.92
N MET A 35 -6.92 -5.74 9.33
CA MET A 35 -8.30 -6.15 9.07
C MET A 35 -9.11 -6.21 10.36
N ILE A 36 -8.55 -6.81 11.41
CA ILE A 36 -9.20 -6.90 12.73
C ILE A 36 -9.33 -5.51 13.34
N GLY A 37 -8.26 -4.72 13.34
CA GLY A 37 -8.27 -3.36 13.91
C GLY A 37 -9.31 -2.46 13.25
N PHE A 38 -9.36 -2.41 11.91
CA PHE A 38 -10.35 -1.60 11.20
C PHE A 38 -11.76 -2.16 11.30
N SER A 39 -11.93 -3.49 11.40
CA SER A 39 -13.26 -4.07 11.65
C SER A 39 -13.83 -3.68 13.01
N ILE A 40 -12.99 -3.39 14.01
CA ILE A 40 -13.43 -2.93 15.33
C ILE A 40 -13.67 -1.42 15.32
N LEU A 41 -12.80 -0.66 14.67
CA LEU A 41 -12.85 0.81 14.65
C LEU A 41 -13.97 1.36 13.74
N GLU A 42 -14.25 0.70 12.62
CA GLU A 42 -15.22 1.15 11.62
C GLU A 42 -16.23 0.01 11.32
N PRO A 43 -17.49 0.12 11.80
CA PRO A 43 -18.50 -0.92 11.62
C PRO A 43 -18.79 -1.26 10.15
N ARG A 44 -18.56 -0.31 9.23
CA ARG A 44 -18.82 -0.48 7.79
C ARG A 44 -17.64 -1.09 7.04
N PHE A 45 -16.53 -1.35 7.71
CA PHE A 45 -15.29 -1.78 7.08
C PHE A 45 -15.42 -3.08 6.28
N LEU A 46 -16.07 -4.09 6.85
CA LEU A 46 -16.26 -5.40 6.21
C LEU A 46 -17.52 -5.48 5.32
N THR A 47 -18.16 -4.35 5.02
CA THR A 47 -19.28 -4.35 4.07
C THR A 47 -18.79 -4.73 2.68
N PRO A 48 -19.57 -5.47 1.87
CA PRO A 48 -19.15 -5.87 0.52
C PRO A 48 -18.74 -4.66 -0.34
N LEU A 49 -19.47 -3.55 -0.23
CA LEU A 49 -19.15 -2.32 -0.95
C LEU A 49 -17.77 -1.78 -0.58
N ASN A 50 -17.46 -1.67 0.72
CA ASN A 50 -16.15 -1.19 1.16
C ASN A 50 -15.04 -2.19 0.78
N LEU A 51 -15.29 -3.49 0.93
CA LEU A 51 -14.34 -4.53 0.55
C LEU A 51 -14.03 -4.47 -0.96
N PHE A 52 -15.05 -4.33 -1.82
CA PHE A 52 -14.83 -4.15 -3.25
C PHE A 52 -14.10 -2.85 -3.59
N ASN A 53 -14.37 -1.77 -2.85
CA ASN A 53 -13.64 -0.51 -3.03
C ASN A 53 -12.15 -0.67 -2.70
N VAL A 54 -11.83 -1.28 -1.55
CA VAL A 54 -10.46 -1.57 -1.14
C VAL A 54 -9.78 -2.52 -2.13
N LEU A 55 -10.43 -3.62 -2.51
CA LEU A 55 -9.89 -4.58 -3.47
C LEU A 55 -9.62 -3.94 -4.83
N ARG A 56 -10.50 -3.04 -5.29
CA ARG A 56 -10.31 -2.30 -6.55
C ARG A 56 -9.11 -1.36 -6.46
N GLN A 57 -8.96 -0.62 -5.35
CA GLN A 57 -7.79 0.24 -5.14
C GLN A 57 -6.49 -0.56 -5.11
N VAL A 58 -6.47 -1.69 -4.39
CA VAL A 58 -5.29 -2.57 -4.30
C VAL A 58 -4.98 -3.24 -5.64
N SER A 59 -6.00 -3.60 -6.42
CA SER A 59 -5.82 -4.22 -7.73
C SER A 59 -5.08 -3.32 -8.71
N ILE A 60 -5.30 -2.00 -8.65
CA ILE A 60 -4.53 -1.02 -9.46
C ILE A 60 -3.05 -1.09 -9.09
N TYR A 61 -2.71 -1.06 -7.80
CA TYR A 61 -1.33 -1.18 -7.34
C TYR A 61 -0.71 -2.55 -7.67
N GLY A 62 -1.49 -3.63 -7.60
CA GLY A 62 -1.05 -4.99 -7.98
C GLY A 62 -0.70 -5.10 -9.46
N LEU A 63 -1.55 -4.59 -10.35
CA LEU A 63 -1.29 -4.52 -11.79
C LEU A 63 -0.05 -3.68 -12.11
N LEU A 64 0.11 -2.53 -11.44
CA LEU A 64 1.30 -1.69 -11.57
C LEU A 64 2.57 -2.43 -11.13
N ALA A 65 2.52 -3.14 -10.00
CA ALA A 65 3.66 -3.92 -9.49
C ALA A 65 4.08 -5.04 -10.45
N ILE A 66 3.11 -5.71 -11.10
CA ILE A 66 3.39 -6.70 -12.15
C ILE A 66 4.15 -6.03 -13.31
N GLY A 67 3.66 -4.90 -13.80
CA GLY A 67 4.32 -4.13 -14.86
C GLY A 67 5.75 -3.70 -14.48
N MET A 68 5.94 -3.21 -13.25
CA MET A 68 7.28 -2.84 -12.76
C MET A 68 8.24 -4.03 -12.65
N THR A 69 7.72 -5.25 -12.41
CA THR A 69 8.56 -6.46 -12.39
C THR A 69 9.19 -6.71 -13.77
N PHE A 70 8.41 -6.57 -14.86
CA PHE A 70 8.94 -6.71 -16.21
C PHE A 70 9.96 -5.61 -16.57
N VAL A 71 9.70 -4.36 -16.15
CA VAL A 71 10.62 -3.22 -16.36
C VAL A 71 11.96 -3.44 -15.67
N ILE A 72 11.95 -3.94 -14.42
CA ILE A 72 13.19 -4.25 -13.68
C ILE A 72 13.99 -5.34 -14.41
N LEU A 73 13.31 -6.38 -14.90
CA LEU A 73 13.95 -7.52 -15.57
C LEU A 73 14.53 -7.18 -16.94
N THR A 74 13.96 -6.21 -17.67
CA THR A 74 14.47 -5.82 -18.99
C THR A 74 15.69 -4.90 -18.93
N ALA A 75 16.13 -4.47 -17.73
CA ALA A 75 17.25 -3.55 -17.49
C ALA A 75 17.21 -2.25 -18.34
N GLY A 76 16.07 -1.99 -18.98
CA GLY A 76 15.80 -0.80 -19.74
C GLY A 76 15.39 0.30 -18.79
N ILE A 77 16.07 1.43 -18.89
CA ILE A 77 16.02 2.60 -18.01
C ILE A 77 14.62 3.25 -17.96
N ASP A 78 13.64 2.74 -18.71
CA ASP A 78 12.35 3.40 -18.87
C ASP A 78 11.33 2.97 -17.81
N LEU A 79 11.49 3.55 -16.61
CA LEU A 79 10.51 3.60 -15.55
C LEU A 79 9.34 4.54 -15.91
N SER A 80 8.79 4.44 -17.13
CA SER A 80 7.70 5.29 -17.63
C SER A 80 6.47 5.26 -16.73
N ILE A 81 6.20 4.14 -16.05
CA ILE A 81 5.12 4.03 -15.06
C ILE A 81 5.31 5.02 -13.90
N GLY A 82 6.55 5.26 -13.46
CA GLY A 82 6.85 6.20 -12.38
C GLY A 82 6.65 7.66 -12.79
N SER A 83 7.10 8.04 -13.99
CA SER A 83 6.93 9.41 -14.51
C SER A 83 5.48 9.71 -14.88
N ILE A 84 4.75 8.73 -15.43
CA ILE A 84 3.31 8.86 -15.72
C ILE A 84 2.50 9.01 -14.41
N LEU A 85 2.79 8.22 -13.38
CA LEU A 85 2.11 8.39 -12.07
C LEU A 85 2.41 9.77 -11.48
N ALA A 86 3.65 10.24 -11.53
CA ALA A 86 4.04 11.55 -11.01
C ALA A 86 3.33 12.69 -11.75
N LEU A 87 3.28 12.63 -13.08
CA LEU A 87 2.57 13.63 -13.89
C LEU A 87 1.05 13.60 -13.62
N ALA A 88 0.43 12.41 -13.58
CA ALA A 88 -0.99 12.27 -13.29
C ALA A 88 -1.35 12.81 -11.89
N GLY A 89 -0.50 12.54 -10.89
CA GLY A 89 -0.66 13.08 -9.53
C GLY A 89 -0.50 14.59 -9.48
N LEU A 90 0.48 15.16 -10.20
CA LEU A 90 0.67 16.60 -10.30
C LEU A 90 -0.55 17.28 -10.93
N VAL A 91 -1.04 16.74 -12.05
CA VAL A 91 -2.25 17.25 -12.71
C VAL A 91 -3.44 17.18 -11.76
N ALA A 92 -3.69 16.03 -11.12
CA ALA A 92 -4.80 15.87 -10.18
C ALA A 92 -4.72 16.88 -9.01
N ALA A 93 -3.52 17.13 -8.47
CA ALA A 93 -3.32 18.10 -7.41
C ALA A 93 -3.58 19.55 -7.87
N VAL A 94 -3.14 19.90 -9.10
CA VAL A 94 -3.42 21.21 -9.70
C VAL A 94 -4.91 21.41 -9.90
N VAL A 95 -5.63 20.39 -10.41
CA VAL A 95 -7.08 20.44 -10.55
C VAL A 95 -7.77 20.59 -9.19
N ALA A 96 -7.38 19.80 -8.20
CA ALA A 96 -7.97 19.84 -6.85
C ALA A 96 -7.78 21.19 -6.14
N LYS A 97 -6.76 21.97 -6.52
CA LYS A 97 -6.51 23.33 -6.00
C LYS A 97 -7.24 24.44 -6.78
N GLY A 98 -8.16 24.11 -7.68
CA GLY A 98 -8.85 25.10 -8.52
C GLY A 98 -8.00 25.62 -9.68
N GLY A 99 -6.91 24.94 -10.04
CA GLY A 99 -6.02 25.35 -11.15
C GLY A 99 -6.70 25.34 -12.53
N LEU A 100 -7.91 24.79 -12.64
CA LEU A 100 -8.71 24.79 -13.87
C LEU A 100 -9.84 25.84 -13.87
N ASP A 101 -10.11 26.49 -12.73
CA ASP A 101 -11.26 27.40 -12.54
C ASP A 101 -11.25 28.57 -13.54
N ASN A 102 -10.09 28.92 -14.09
CA ASN A 102 -9.91 30.01 -15.06
C ASN A 102 -9.59 29.56 -16.51
N ARG A 103 -9.55 28.25 -16.82
CA ARG A 103 -9.00 27.77 -18.11
C ARG A 103 -9.90 26.86 -18.92
N PHE A 104 -10.89 26.20 -18.32
CA PHE A 104 -11.81 25.29 -19.01
C PHE A 104 -13.30 25.56 -18.73
N SER A 105 -13.64 26.65 -18.05
CA SER A 105 -15.04 27.09 -17.96
C SER A 105 -15.50 27.53 -19.35
N VAL A 106 -16.17 26.63 -20.08
CA VAL A 106 -17.07 26.99 -21.19
C VAL A 106 -18.35 27.53 -20.55
N GLY A 107 -18.21 28.68 -19.92
CA GLY A 107 -19.20 29.29 -19.03
C GLY A 107 -18.54 30.55 -18.48
N ASP A 108 -19.08 31.69 -18.88
CA ASP A 108 -18.59 33.03 -18.64
C ASP A 108 -18.00 33.30 -17.24
N GLY A 109 -16.97 34.15 -17.22
CA GLY A 109 -16.41 34.73 -15.99
C GLY A 109 -17.34 35.73 -15.30
N SER A 110 -18.64 35.42 -15.15
CA SER A 110 -19.63 36.30 -14.52
C SER A 110 -20.21 35.77 -13.20
N ALA A 111 -19.93 34.52 -12.80
CA ALA A 111 -20.38 33.96 -11.52
C ALA A 111 -19.32 34.02 -10.39
N ALA A 112 -18.32 34.91 -10.51
CA ALA A 112 -17.36 35.23 -9.45
C ALA A 112 -17.96 36.09 -8.32
N MET A 113 -19.24 35.90 -7.97
CA MET A 113 -19.86 36.50 -6.80
C MET A 113 -20.69 35.49 -6.03
N GLY A 114 -20.18 35.13 -4.86
CA GLY A 114 -20.93 34.50 -3.77
C GLY A 114 -20.62 33.02 -3.62
N TYR A 115 -19.80 32.66 -2.63
CA TYR A 115 -20.31 32.18 -1.33
C TYR A 115 -19.27 32.53 -0.25
N GLY A 116 -19.73 33.22 0.78
CA GLY A 116 -19.02 33.36 2.06
C GLY A 116 -19.20 32.12 2.93
#